data_AF-A0A5T5WAS2-F1
#
_entry.id   AF-A0A5T5WAS2-F1
#
_cell.length_a   1.000
_cell.length_b   1.000
_cell.length_c   1.000
_cell.angle_alpha   90.00
_cell.angle_beta   90.00
_cell.angle_gamma   90.00
#
_symmetry.space_group_name_H-M   'P 1'
#
loop_
_entity.id
_entity.type
_entity.pdbx_description
1 polymer ?
#
loop_
_entity_poly.entity_id
_entity_poly.type
_entity_poly.pdbx_seq_one_letter_code
_entity_poly.pdbx_strand_id
1 'polypeptide(L)'
;MVFRDNLRVLPYGRVDNDFFQIEERRSWNAGRYYWSNRRIFGFISITQSNNKELKDKSGREGFIRNQAARELKTLVSDLLTSLADRYFGGKSEDRKELLEQVKREKELRKSAQQQARKSTQKSFSEALKTQTPVLDASLEAVKKLKTKLDSNQNKHDYNYIKEIDADLANLESLRTEIKTPTKPPKIGVYEERYRNYRDKYNEFSAYILEMKLIVNKLDSELNKLEPSLVGKNHLDKNQGIINARLTKFSNNIDEKTNALLKKW
;
A
#
# COMPACT_ATOMS: atom_id res chain seq x y z
N MET A 1 3.20 30.61 -29.75
CA MET A 1 2.37 31.75 -30.24
C MET A 1 3.29 32.81 -30.87
N VAL A 2 2.76 33.73 -31.67
CA VAL A 2 3.54 34.86 -32.22
C VAL A 2 2.84 36.17 -31.84
N PHE A 3 3.62 37.13 -31.37
CA PHE A 3 3.18 38.48 -31.01
C PHE A 3 4.00 39.49 -31.80
N ARG A 4 3.33 40.50 -32.33
CA ARG A 4 3.94 41.63 -33.03
C ARG A 4 3.57 42.93 -32.34
N ASP A 5 4.56 43.67 -31.88
CA ASP A 5 4.37 44.91 -31.11
C ASP A 5 3.34 44.71 -29.98
N ASN A 6 3.51 43.62 -29.23
CA ASN A 6 2.64 43.15 -28.13
C ASN A 6 1.21 42.74 -28.53
N LEU A 7 0.87 42.72 -29.82
CA LEU A 7 -0.41 42.21 -30.32
C LEU A 7 -0.26 40.78 -30.84
N ARG A 8 -1.18 39.90 -30.46
CA ARG A 8 -1.16 38.51 -30.93
C ARG A 8 -1.45 38.44 -32.43
N VAL A 9 -0.58 37.76 -33.17
CA VAL A 9 -0.78 37.46 -34.60
C VAL A 9 -1.43 36.09 -34.72
N LEU A 10 -2.70 36.05 -35.15
CA LEU A 10 -3.38 34.81 -35.52
C LEU A 10 -2.92 34.38 -36.93
N PRO A 11 -2.93 33.09 -37.28
CA PRO A 11 -3.37 31.92 -36.51
C PRO A 11 -2.27 31.24 -35.67
N TYR A 12 -1.10 31.86 -35.49
CA TYR A 12 0.08 31.17 -34.95
C TYR A 12 -0.11 30.66 -33.50
N GLY A 13 0.20 29.37 -33.31
CA GLY A 13 0.03 28.67 -32.04
C GLY A 13 -1.35 28.06 -31.82
N ARG A 14 -2.24 28.08 -32.81
CA ARG A 14 -3.41 27.20 -32.83
C ARG A 14 -3.02 25.79 -33.28
N VAL A 15 -3.80 24.78 -32.85
CA VAL A 15 -3.50 23.36 -33.10
C VAL A 15 -3.60 22.99 -34.58
N ASP A 16 -4.48 23.67 -35.31
CA ASP A 16 -4.71 23.53 -36.76
C ASP A 16 -3.66 24.28 -37.60
N ASN A 17 -2.74 25.02 -36.98
CA ASN A 17 -1.72 25.80 -37.66
C ASN A 17 -0.29 25.39 -37.24
N ASP A 18 0.32 24.52 -38.04
CA ASP A 18 1.71 24.08 -37.83
C ASP A 18 2.71 24.89 -38.67
N PHE A 19 2.68 26.23 -38.54
CA PHE A 19 3.54 27.10 -39.36
C PHE A 19 5.04 26.76 -39.25
N PHE A 20 5.51 26.41 -38.06
CA PHE A 20 6.90 26.04 -37.78
C PHE A 20 7.20 24.55 -38.01
N GLN A 21 6.25 23.78 -38.54
CA GLN A 21 6.41 22.35 -38.87
C GLN A 21 6.85 21.49 -37.68
N ILE A 22 6.36 21.81 -36.49
CA ILE A 22 6.71 21.11 -35.25
C ILE A 22 6.12 19.70 -35.27
N GLU A 23 4.82 19.59 -35.58
CA GLU A 23 4.13 18.30 -35.63
C GLU A 23 4.48 17.52 -36.91
N GLU A 24 4.63 18.20 -38.04
CA GLU A 24 5.09 17.58 -39.29
C GLU A 24 6.45 16.88 -39.09
N ARG A 25 7.46 17.58 -38.54
CA ARG A 25 8.77 16.96 -38.28
C ARG A 25 8.69 15.85 -37.24
N ARG A 26 7.88 16.04 -36.19
CA ARG A 26 7.64 15.01 -35.18
C ARG A 26 7.09 13.72 -35.78
N SER A 27 6.24 13.82 -36.80
CA SER A 27 5.67 12.65 -37.49
C SER A 27 6.74 11.77 -38.16
N TRP A 28 7.85 12.37 -38.61
CA TRP A 28 8.95 11.61 -39.21
C TRP A 28 9.73 10.80 -38.17
N ASN A 29 10.00 11.38 -37.00
CA ASN A 29 10.64 10.69 -35.88
C ASN A 29 10.39 11.43 -34.56
N ALA A 30 9.44 10.94 -33.76
CA ALA A 30 9.05 11.56 -32.49
C ALA A 30 10.13 11.48 -31.40
N GLY A 31 11.10 10.57 -31.54
CA GLY A 31 12.24 10.44 -30.64
C GLY A 31 13.26 11.54 -30.87
N ARG A 32 13.59 11.80 -32.14
CA ARG A 32 14.53 12.85 -32.56
C ARG A 32 13.90 14.24 -32.48
N TYR A 33 12.79 14.47 -33.16
CA TYR A 33 12.08 15.75 -33.16
C TYR A 33 11.23 15.83 -31.89
N TYR A 34 11.89 16.19 -30.79
CA TYR A 34 11.38 16.08 -29.42
C TYR A 34 10.13 16.90 -29.15
N TRP A 35 9.97 18.04 -29.83
CA TRP A 35 8.90 18.99 -29.57
C TRP A 35 7.55 18.52 -30.10
N SER A 36 6.48 18.98 -29.45
CA SER A 36 5.09 18.80 -29.88
C SER A 36 4.31 20.02 -29.41
N ASN A 37 3.39 20.52 -30.23
CA ASN A 37 2.49 21.62 -29.93
C ASN A 37 1.68 21.37 -28.64
N ARG A 38 1.47 20.11 -28.25
CA ARG A 38 0.79 19.74 -26.98
C ARG A 38 1.72 19.70 -25.76
N ARG A 39 3.03 19.76 -25.95
CA ARG A 39 4.05 19.57 -24.90
C ARG A 39 4.98 20.78 -24.72
N ILE A 40 4.70 21.88 -25.42
CA ILE A 40 5.46 23.12 -25.37
C ILE A 40 4.51 24.28 -25.10
N PHE A 41 5.01 25.28 -24.40
CA PHE A 41 4.35 26.57 -24.24
C PHE A 41 5.37 27.67 -24.49
N GLY A 42 4.91 28.83 -24.93
CA GLY A 42 5.78 29.97 -25.21
C GLY A 42 5.29 30.85 -26.34
N PHE A 43 6.01 31.93 -26.55
CA PHE A 43 5.72 32.89 -27.60
C PHE A 43 6.99 33.45 -28.23
N ILE A 44 6.84 33.92 -29.46
CA ILE A 44 7.84 34.69 -30.19
C ILE A 44 7.33 36.12 -30.21
N SER A 45 8.11 37.06 -29.68
CA SER A 45 7.80 38.49 -29.79
C SER A 45 8.68 39.10 -30.86
N ILE A 46 8.06 39.82 -31.78
CA ILE A 46 8.71 40.55 -32.86
C ILE A 46 8.22 42.00 -32.88
N THR A 47 9.07 42.92 -33.31
CA THR A 47 8.70 44.34 -33.46
C THR A 47 8.61 44.71 -34.93
N GLN A 48 7.65 45.57 -35.32
CA GLN A 48 7.55 46.04 -36.69
C GLN A 48 8.76 46.90 -37.10
N SER A 49 9.29 47.71 -36.19
CA SER A 49 10.42 48.61 -36.45
C SER A 49 11.68 47.86 -36.94
N ASN A 50 11.97 46.72 -36.33
CA ASN A 50 13.17 45.92 -36.63
C ASN A 50 12.90 44.83 -37.69
N ASN A 51 11.64 44.56 -38.03
CA ASN A 51 11.25 43.48 -38.95
C ASN A 51 10.32 44.02 -40.06
N LYS A 52 10.76 45.08 -40.76
CA LYS A 52 9.95 45.78 -41.78
C LYS A 52 9.51 44.87 -42.92
N GLU A 53 10.36 43.92 -43.30
CA GLU A 53 10.08 42.97 -44.37
C GLU A 53 9.13 41.85 -43.95
N LEU A 54 8.93 41.59 -42.65
CA LEU A 54 7.92 40.65 -42.22
C LEU A 54 6.56 41.34 -42.26
N LYS A 55 5.81 41.25 -43.36
CA LYS A 55 4.55 42.00 -43.53
C LYS A 55 3.34 41.16 -43.11
N ASP A 56 2.37 41.79 -42.44
CA ASP A 56 1.10 41.14 -42.11
C ASP A 56 0.17 41.13 -43.32
N LYS A 57 -0.68 40.11 -43.42
CA LYS A 57 -1.77 40.12 -44.40
C LYS A 57 -2.80 41.19 -44.06
N SER A 58 -3.58 41.64 -45.04
CA SER A 58 -4.62 42.67 -44.87
C SER A 58 -5.63 42.33 -43.76
N GLY A 59 -5.98 41.04 -43.61
CA GLY A 59 -6.87 40.57 -42.53
C GLY A 59 -6.19 40.32 -41.18
N ARG A 60 -4.89 40.60 -41.03
CA ARG A 60 -4.06 40.26 -39.85
C ARG A 60 -4.09 38.77 -39.47
N GLU A 61 -4.44 37.91 -40.42
CA GLU A 61 -4.42 36.45 -40.31
C GLU A 61 -3.08 35.87 -40.81
N GLY A 62 -2.01 36.31 -40.16
CA GLY A 62 -0.65 35.83 -40.36
C GLY A 62 0.17 36.69 -41.32
N PHE A 63 1.38 36.24 -41.59
CA PHE A 63 2.32 36.96 -42.44
C PHE A 63 2.06 36.70 -43.93
N ILE A 64 2.38 37.69 -44.76
CA ILE A 64 2.49 37.55 -46.20
C ILE A 64 3.58 36.52 -46.51
N ARG A 65 3.33 35.65 -47.49
CA ARG A 65 4.33 34.67 -47.94
C ARG A 65 5.43 35.39 -48.71
N ASN A 66 6.45 35.84 -48.00
CA ASN A 66 7.63 36.47 -48.57
C ASN A 66 8.91 35.82 -48.05
N GLN A 67 10.06 36.40 -48.36
CA GLN A 67 11.35 35.88 -47.89
C GLN A 67 11.47 35.92 -46.37
N ALA A 68 11.19 37.07 -45.73
CA ALA A 68 11.27 37.22 -44.28
C ALA A 68 10.41 36.20 -43.51
N ALA A 69 9.18 35.91 -43.97
CA ALA A 69 8.32 34.90 -43.35
C ALA A 69 8.87 33.47 -43.50
N ARG A 70 9.52 33.15 -44.63
CA ARG A 70 10.19 31.86 -44.84
C ARG A 70 11.42 31.72 -43.95
N GLU A 71 12.21 32.78 -43.83
CA GLU A 71 13.39 32.82 -42.96
C GLU A 71 13.01 32.67 -41.48
N LEU A 72 11.97 33.38 -41.02
CA LEU A 72 11.45 33.21 -39.66
C LEU A 72 11.04 31.77 -39.38
N LYS A 73 10.34 31.14 -40.33
CA LYS A 73 9.96 29.72 -40.22
C LYS A 73 11.20 28.85 -40.05
N THR A 74 12.19 28.98 -40.94
CA THR A 74 13.43 28.20 -40.91
C THR A 74 14.20 28.41 -39.62
N LEU A 75 14.40 29.65 -39.18
CA LEU A 75 15.14 29.98 -37.95
C LEU A 75 14.54 29.30 -36.73
N VAL A 76 13.21 29.36 -36.57
CA VAL A 76 12.53 28.75 -35.43
C VAL A 76 12.58 27.21 -35.53
N SER A 77 12.32 26.64 -36.71
CA SER A 77 12.39 25.19 -36.91
C SER A 77 13.80 24.64 -36.63
N ASP A 78 14.85 25.36 -37.03
CA ASP A 78 16.24 24.96 -36.84
C ASP A 78 16.70 25.15 -35.40
N LEU A 79 16.27 26.23 -34.74
CA LEU A 79 16.50 26.41 -33.31
C LEU A 79 15.90 25.25 -32.50
N LEU A 80 14.64 24.91 -32.76
CA LEU A 80 13.97 23.79 -32.12
C LEU A 80 14.69 22.46 -32.39
N THR A 81 15.09 22.23 -33.64
CA THR A 81 15.84 21.01 -34.01
C THR A 81 17.19 20.95 -33.28
N SER A 82 17.90 22.08 -33.19
CA SER A 82 19.21 22.17 -32.52
C SER A 82 19.10 21.92 -31.01
N LEU A 83 18.09 22.51 -30.35
CA LEU A 83 17.83 22.27 -28.93
C LEU A 83 17.41 20.82 -28.66
N ALA A 84 16.61 20.24 -29.56
CA ALA A 84 16.27 18.83 -29.47
C ALA A 84 17.54 17.98 -29.61
N ASP A 85 18.30 18.14 -30.68
CA ASP A 85 19.49 17.30 -30.91
C ASP A 85 20.54 17.46 -29.78
N ARG A 86 20.67 18.65 -29.19
CA ARG A 86 21.62 18.90 -28.10
C ARG A 86 21.18 18.37 -26.74
N TYR A 87 19.92 18.56 -26.35
CA TYR A 87 19.50 18.32 -24.96
C TYR A 87 18.36 17.31 -24.82
N PHE A 88 17.37 17.30 -25.72
CA PHE A 88 16.09 16.62 -25.44
C PHE A 88 15.74 15.46 -26.34
N GLY A 89 16.22 15.44 -27.58
CA GLY A 89 15.91 14.47 -28.64
C GLY A 89 16.76 13.22 -28.53
N GLY A 90 16.48 12.22 -29.37
CA GLY A 90 17.21 10.94 -29.36
C GLY A 90 18.71 11.04 -29.67
N LYS A 91 19.17 12.18 -30.21
CA LYS A 91 20.58 12.48 -30.44
C LYS A 91 21.33 13.05 -29.23
N SER A 92 20.60 13.52 -28.20
CA SER A 92 21.21 14.10 -27.01
C SER A 92 21.87 13.02 -26.17
N GLU A 93 23.16 13.20 -25.83
CA GLU A 93 23.88 12.31 -24.91
C GLU A 93 23.33 12.45 -23.48
N ASP A 94 23.03 13.68 -23.03
CA ASP A 94 22.41 13.94 -21.72
C ASP A 94 21.11 13.15 -21.55
N ARG A 95 20.30 13.08 -22.62
CA ARG A 95 19.04 12.33 -22.61
C ARG A 95 19.31 10.82 -22.50
N LYS A 96 20.32 10.30 -23.19
CA LYS A 96 20.65 8.87 -23.13
C LYS A 96 21.07 8.47 -21.72
N GLU A 97 21.91 9.27 -21.08
CA GLU A 97 22.32 9.01 -19.69
C GLU A 97 21.13 9.00 -18.74
N LEU A 98 20.26 10.02 -18.83
CA LEU A 98 19.03 10.10 -18.04
C LEU A 98 18.13 8.88 -18.27
N LEU A 99 17.95 8.45 -19.52
CA LEU A 99 17.13 7.28 -19.85
C LEU A 99 17.69 5.99 -19.26
N GLU A 100 19.02 5.81 -19.24
CA GLU A 100 19.66 4.65 -18.60
C GLU A 100 19.53 4.70 -17.07
N GLN A 101 19.62 5.87 -16.45
CA GLN A 101 19.33 6.03 -15.02
C GLN A 101 17.87 5.64 -14.70
N VAL A 102 16.90 6.18 -15.45
CA VAL A 102 15.48 5.86 -15.30
C VAL A 102 15.21 4.37 -15.52
N LYS A 103 15.88 3.75 -16.50
CA LYS A 103 15.77 2.31 -16.78
C LYS A 103 16.29 1.48 -15.61
N ARG A 104 17.48 1.80 -15.08
CA ARG A 104 18.04 1.13 -13.89
C ARG A 104 17.11 1.25 -12.68
N GLU A 105 16.57 2.43 -12.41
CA GLU A 105 15.59 2.62 -11.32
C GLU A 105 14.32 1.78 -11.53
N LYS A 106 13.81 1.73 -12.76
CA LYS A 106 12.62 0.93 -13.09
C LYS A 106 12.89 -0.57 -12.90
N GLU A 107 14.07 -1.05 -13.28
CA GLU A 107 14.49 -2.44 -13.09
C GLU A 107 14.63 -2.78 -11.60
N LEU A 108 15.25 -1.91 -10.80
CA LEU A 108 15.36 -2.05 -9.34
C LEU A 108 13.98 -2.07 -8.67
N ARG A 109 13.07 -1.16 -9.06
CA ARG A 109 11.69 -1.16 -8.55
C ARG A 109 10.96 -2.44 -8.92
N LYS A 110 11.14 -2.93 -10.15
CA LYS A 110 10.52 -4.17 -10.63
C LYS A 110 11.05 -5.39 -9.86
N SER A 111 12.37 -5.48 -9.63
CA SER A 111 12.97 -6.60 -8.88
C SER A 111 12.53 -6.59 -7.41
N ALA A 112 12.51 -5.43 -6.75
CA ALA A 112 12.02 -5.28 -5.39
C ALA A 112 10.54 -5.69 -5.27
N GLN A 113 9.69 -5.25 -6.22
CA GLN A 113 8.28 -5.67 -6.26
C GLN A 113 8.13 -7.18 -6.46
N GLN A 114 8.96 -7.80 -7.30
CA GLN A 114 8.93 -9.25 -7.50
C GLN A 114 9.39 -10.02 -6.26
N GLN A 115 10.44 -9.57 -5.59
CA GLN A 115 10.92 -10.16 -4.33
C GLN A 115 9.87 -10.06 -3.22
N ALA A 116 9.27 -8.87 -3.04
CA ALA A 116 8.18 -8.67 -2.09
C ALA A 116 7.01 -9.61 -2.37
N ARG A 117 6.56 -9.71 -3.63
CA ARG A 117 5.49 -10.65 -4.03
C ARG A 117 5.83 -12.11 -3.72
N LYS A 118 7.05 -12.56 -4.06
CA LYS A 118 7.51 -13.92 -3.77
C LYS A 118 7.55 -14.18 -2.26
N SER A 119 8.06 -13.23 -1.49
CA SER A 119 8.11 -13.30 -0.03
C SER A 119 6.70 -13.42 0.58
N THR A 120 5.77 -12.54 0.19
CA THR A 120 4.38 -12.59 0.67
C THR A 120 3.68 -13.90 0.27
N GLN A 121 3.91 -14.41 -0.94
CA GLN A 121 3.33 -15.67 -1.38
C GLN A 121 3.92 -16.86 -0.58
N LYS A 122 5.23 -16.84 -0.31
CA LYS A 122 5.89 -17.86 0.51
C LYS A 122 5.35 -17.84 1.93
N SER A 123 5.36 -16.68 2.60
CA SER A 123 4.86 -16.54 3.97
C SER A 123 3.38 -16.93 4.10
N PHE A 124 2.56 -16.59 3.10
CA PHE A 124 1.16 -17.00 3.04
C PHE A 124 1.00 -18.52 2.92
N SER A 125 1.74 -19.16 2.00
CA SER A 125 1.68 -20.61 1.81
C SER A 125 2.18 -21.38 3.03
N GLU A 126 3.22 -20.87 3.68
CA GLU A 126 3.81 -21.45 4.87
C GLU A 126 2.87 -21.31 6.07
N ALA A 127 2.28 -20.12 6.27
CA ALA A 127 1.26 -19.89 7.29
C ALA A 127 0.06 -20.82 7.12
N LEU A 128 -0.48 -20.98 5.89
CA LEU A 128 -1.55 -21.93 5.65
C LEU A 128 -1.14 -23.36 6.01
N LYS A 129 0.06 -23.79 5.62
CA LYS A 129 0.54 -25.14 5.91
C LYS A 129 0.70 -25.40 7.42
N THR A 130 1.24 -24.44 8.17
CA THR A 130 1.51 -24.60 9.61
C THR A 130 0.28 -24.38 10.47
N GLN A 131 -0.58 -23.42 10.12
CA GLN A 131 -1.74 -23.03 10.94
C GLN A 131 -2.94 -23.96 10.71
N THR A 132 -3.10 -24.59 9.54
CA THR A 132 -4.28 -25.44 9.26
C THR A 132 -4.41 -26.60 10.25
N PRO A 133 -3.36 -27.40 10.55
CA PRO A 133 -3.47 -28.48 11.53
C PRO A 133 -3.80 -27.98 12.95
N VAL A 134 -3.24 -26.83 13.34
CA VAL A 134 -3.51 -26.22 14.65
C VAL A 134 -4.96 -25.75 14.74
N LEU A 135 -5.48 -25.14 13.67
CA LEU A 135 -6.88 -24.72 13.57
C LEU A 135 -7.82 -25.92 13.64
N ASP A 136 -7.52 -26.99 12.90
CA ASP A 136 -8.33 -28.21 12.91
C ASP A 136 -8.40 -28.83 14.32
N ALA A 137 -7.26 -28.95 15.00
CA ALA A 137 -7.20 -29.44 16.38
C ALA A 137 -7.95 -28.51 17.36
N SER A 138 -7.83 -27.19 17.20
CA SER A 138 -8.48 -26.20 18.07
C SER A 138 -10.00 -26.19 17.86
N LEU A 139 -10.47 -26.34 16.62
CA LEU A 139 -11.89 -26.44 16.30
C LEU A 139 -12.51 -27.69 16.93
N GLU A 140 -11.84 -28.84 16.82
CA GLU A 140 -12.26 -30.08 17.48
C GLU A 140 -12.23 -29.95 19.01
N ALA A 141 -11.23 -29.29 19.58
CA ALA A 141 -11.15 -29.04 21.02
C ALA A 141 -12.32 -28.20 21.54
N VAL A 142 -12.68 -27.11 20.84
CA VAL A 142 -13.83 -26.28 21.22
C VAL A 142 -15.15 -27.05 21.07
N LYS A 143 -15.31 -27.84 20.00
CA LYS A 143 -16.50 -28.69 19.83
C LYS A 143 -16.64 -29.68 21.00
N LYS A 144 -15.55 -30.33 21.40
CA LYS A 144 -15.53 -31.22 22.58
C LYS A 144 -15.83 -30.48 23.88
N LEU A 145 -15.30 -29.28 24.07
CA LEU A 145 -15.64 -28.46 25.24
C LEU A 145 -17.12 -28.08 25.26
N LYS A 146 -17.69 -27.74 24.11
CA LYS A 146 -19.11 -27.46 23.98
C LYS A 146 -19.96 -28.68 24.33
N THR A 147 -19.67 -29.85 23.79
CA THR A 147 -20.43 -31.07 24.13
C THR A 147 -20.28 -31.45 25.60
N LYS A 148 -19.08 -31.29 26.17
CA LYS A 148 -18.81 -31.49 27.62
C LYS A 148 -19.67 -30.54 28.45
N LEU A 149 -19.76 -29.26 28.05
CA LEU A 149 -20.61 -28.28 28.71
C LEU A 149 -22.10 -28.64 28.57
N ASP A 150 -22.57 -29.01 27.38
CA ASP A 150 -23.98 -29.33 27.10
C ASP A 150 -24.49 -30.59 27.80
N SER A 151 -23.60 -31.52 28.16
CA SER A 151 -23.93 -32.78 28.85
C SER A 151 -24.49 -32.61 30.28
N ASN A 152 -24.71 -31.36 30.74
CA ASN A 152 -25.52 -30.93 31.90
C ASN A 152 -25.15 -31.42 33.30
N GLN A 153 -24.32 -32.46 33.47
CA GLN A 153 -24.18 -33.12 34.78
C GLN A 153 -23.57 -32.22 35.87
N ASN A 154 -22.74 -31.21 35.53
CA ASN A 154 -22.03 -30.37 36.50
C ASN A 154 -22.13 -28.85 36.21
N LYS A 155 -23.18 -28.37 35.54
CA LYS A 155 -23.32 -26.92 35.21
C LYS A 155 -23.46 -26.00 36.45
N HIS A 156 -23.76 -26.57 37.60
CA HIS A 156 -23.84 -25.88 38.89
C HIS A 156 -22.57 -26.03 39.74
N ASP A 157 -21.54 -26.71 39.25
CA ASP A 157 -20.25 -26.82 39.93
C ASP A 157 -19.34 -25.66 39.49
N TYR A 158 -18.98 -24.81 40.45
CA TYR A 158 -18.12 -23.66 40.23
C TYR A 158 -16.72 -24.03 39.74
N ASN A 159 -16.12 -25.12 40.23
CA ASN A 159 -14.77 -25.54 39.80
C ASN A 159 -14.80 -26.04 38.35
N TYR A 160 -15.87 -26.75 37.98
CA TYR A 160 -16.09 -27.21 36.62
C TYR A 160 -16.20 -26.05 35.62
N ILE A 161 -16.95 -24.99 35.95
CA ILE A 161 -17.06 -23.80 35.09
C ILE A 161 -15.72 -23.06 34.99
N LYS A 162 -14.96 -22.94 36.09
CA LYS A 162 -13.60 -22.37 36.08
C LYS A 162 -12.63 -23.11 35.17
N GLU A 163 -12.64 -24.45 35.19
CA GLU A 163 -11.81 -25.26 34.29
C GLU A 163 -12.16 -24.99 32.82
N ILE A 164 -13.45 -24.93 32.50
CA ILE A 164 -13.93 -24.62 31.15
C ILE A 164 -13.53 -23.21 30.73
N ASP A 165 -13.61 -22.21 31.61
CA ASP A 165 -13.17 -20.83 31.33
C ASP A 165 -11.66 -20.78 31.05
N ALA A 166 -10.85 -21.52 31.81
CA ALA A 166 -9.41 -21.60 31.59
C ALA A 166 -9.06 -22.25 30.23
N ASP A 167 -9.70 -23.35 29.88
CA ASP A 167 -9.52 -24.00 28.57
C ASP A 167 -9.98 -23.09 27.42
N LEU A 168 -11.09 -22.38 27.60
CA LEU A 168 -11.62 -21.43 26.64
C LEU A 168 -10.69 -20.23 26.44
N ALA A 169 -10.05 -19.74 27.51
CA ALA A 169 -9.05 -18.68 27.44
C ALA A 169 -7.81 -19.12 26.64
N ASN A 170 -7.34 -20.36 26.82
CA ASN A 170 -6.24 -20.93 26.04
C ASN A 170 -6.59 -21.01 24.55
N LEU A 171 -7.81 -21.44 24.22
CA LEU A 171 -8.27 -21.54 22.83
C LEU A 171 -8.48 -20.15 22.19
N GLU A 172 -8.92 -19.15 22.95
CA GLU A 172 -8.93 -17.77 22.48
C GLU A 172 -7.52 -17.23 22.23
N SER A 173 -6.54 -17.53 23.09
CA SER A 173 -5.14 -17.15 22.84
C SER A 173 -4.66 -17.73 21.51
N LEU A 174 -4.85 -19.04 21.31
CA LEU A 174 -4.51 -19.72 20.06
C LEU A 174 -5.21 -19.10 18.85
N ARG A 175 -6.49 -18.73 18.97
CA ARG A 175 -7.23 -18.02 17.92
C ARG A 175 -6.54 -16.72 17.48
N THR A 176 -6.07 -15.93 18.43
CA THR A 176 -5.37 -14.67 18.13
C THR A 176 -4.02 -14.88 17.45
N GLU A 177 -3.33 -15.97 17.78
CA GLU A 177 -2.03 -16.34 17.21
C GLU A 177 -2.15 -16.84 15.77
N ILE A 178 -3.12 -17.74 15.51
CA ILE A 178 -3.25 -18.42 14.21
C ILE A 178 -3.94 -17.59 13.14
N LYS A 179 -4.52 -16.42 13.47
CA LYS A 179 -5.25 -15.47 12.59
C LYS A 179 -5.04 -15.63 11.07
N THR A 180 -6.10 -15.34 10.31
CA THR A 180 -6.09 -15.46 8.84
C THR A 180 -4.87 -14.79 8.20
N PRO A 181 -4.07 -15.53 7.41
CA PRO A 181 -2.84 -15.00 6.83
C PRO A 181 -3.13 -13.92 5.80
N THR A 182 -2.22 -12.94 5.68
CA THR A 182 -2.41 -11.81 4.75
C THR A 182 -2.48 -12.29 3.30
N LYS A 183 -3.64 -12.09 2.68
CA LYS A 183 -3.93 -12.53 1.32
C LYS A 183 -3.01 -11.83 0.30
N PRO A 184 -2.21 -12.57 -0.49
CA PRO A 184 -1.46 -11.99 -1.59
C PRO A 184 -2.39 -11.56 -2.75
N PRO A 185 -1.95 -10.63 -3.62
CA PRO A 185 -2.77 -10.13 -4.74
C PRO A 185 -3.23 -11.22 -5.73
N LYS A 186 -2.42 -12.28 -5.89
CA LYS A 186 -2.75 -13.45 -6.69
C LYS A 186 -2.53 -14.70 -5.84
N ILE A 187 -3.62 -15.37 -5.44
CA ILE A 187 -3.55 -16.59 -4.62
C ILE A 187 -3.26 -17.83 -5.49
N GLY A 188 -3.88 -17.92 -6.67
CA GLY A 188 -3.72 -19.07 -7.56
C GLY A 188 -4.20 -20.38 -6.93
N VAL A 189 -3.34 -21.39 -6.92
CA VAL A 189 -3.65 -22.77 -6.48
C VAL A 189 -4.07 -22.86 -5.00
N TYR A 190 -3.74 -21.85 -4.18
CA TYR A 190 -4.08 -21.85 -2.75
C TYR A 190 -5.49 -21.30 -2.44
N GLU A 191 -6.27 -20.88 -3.44
CA GLU A 191 -7.57 -20.21 -3.23
C GLU A 191 -8.55 -21.11 -2.47
N GLU A 192 -8.67 -22.37 -2.88
CA GLU A 192 -9.56 -23.33 -2.23
C GLU A 192 -9.12 -23.65 -0.80
N ARG A 193 -7.82 -23.90 -0.60
CA ARG A 193 -7.24 -24.15 0.74
C ARG A 193 -7.45 -22.97 1.66
N TYR A 194 -7.27 -21.75 1.16
CA TYR A 194 -7.50 -20.53 1.94
C TYR A 194 -8.97 -20.33 2.29
N ARG A 195 -9.91 -20.62 1.37
CA ARG A 195 -11.35 -20.56 1.65
C ARG A 195 -11.73 -21.52 2.76
N ASN A 196 -11.31 -22.79 2.65
CA ASN A 196 -11.56 -23.80 3.68
C ASN A 196 -10.99 -23.37 5.04
N TYR A 197 -9.73 -22.93 5.06
CA TYR A 197 -9.10 -22.38 6.27
C TYR A 197 -9.91 -21.23 6.88
N ARG A 198 -10.29 -20.24 6.07
CA ARG A 198 -11.06 -19.07 6.52
C ARG A 198 -12.42 -19.48 7.08
N ASP A 199 -13.12 -20.39 6.40
CA ASP A 199 -14.45 -20.81 6.81
C ASP A 199 -14.39 -21.59 8.14
N LYS A 200 -13.40 -22.49 8.30
CA LYS A 200 -13.09 -23.14 9.59
C LYS A 200 -12.69 -22.16 10.69
N TYR A 201 -11.91 -21.14 10.37
CA TYR A 201 -11.51 -20.11 11.33
C TYR A 201 -12.71 -19.28 11.79
N ASN A 202 -13.65 -18.98 10.89
CA ASN A 202 -14.90 -18.31 11.23
C ASN A 202 -15.79 -19.21 12.10
N GLU A 203 -15.90 -20.49 11.78
CA GLU A 203 -16.61 -21.48 12.59
C GLU A 203 -16.02 -21.56 14.01
N PHE A 204 -14.71 -21.72 14.12
CA PHE A 204 -13.98 -21.73 15.38
C PHE A 204 -14.22 -20.43 16.18
N SER A 205 -14.13 -19.27 15.51
CA SER A 205 -14.39 -17.97 16.12
C SER A 205 -15.82 -17.85 16.66
N ALA A 206 -16.80 -18.38 15.93
CA ALA A 206 -18.20 -18.37 16.35
C ALA A 206 -18.41 -19.27 17.58
N TYR A 207 -17.82 -20.46 17.60
CA TYR A 207 -17.90 -21.33 18.78
C TYR A 207 -17.23 -20.72 20.01
N ILE A 208 -16.08 -20.06 19.88
CA ILE A 208 -15.45 -19.37 21.02
C ILE A 208 -16.37 -18.28 21.57
N LEU A 209 -16.96 -17.47 20.68
CA LEU A 209 -17.88 -16.41 21.09
C LEU A 209 -19.11 -16.99 21.80
N GLU A 210 -19.72 -18.03 21.23
CA GLU A 210 -20.86 -18.72 21.82
C GLU A 210 -20.52 -19.30 23.21
N MET A 211 -19.41 -20.03 23.32
CA MET A 211 -18.96 -20.61 24.58
C MET A 211 -18.69 -19.53 25.64
N LYS A 212 -18.08 -18.40 25.25
CA LYS A 212 -17.87 -17.27 26.17
C LYS A 212 -19.18 -16.72 26.70
N LEU A 213 -20.20 -16.58 25.84
CA LEU A 213 -21.52 -16.11 26.26
C LEU A 213 -22.18 -17.09 27.24
N ILE A 214 -22.09 -18.40 26.98
CA ILE A 214 -22.65 -19.42 27.87
C ILE A 214 -21.91 -19.43 29.21
N VAL A 215 -20.58 -19.44 29.22
CA VAL A 215 -19.76 -19.43 30.44
C VAL A 215 -20.04 -18.18 31.27
N ASN A 216 -20.06 -16.99 30.66
CA ASN A 216 -20.40 -15.75 31.37
C ASN A 216 -21.80 -15.78 31.99
N LYS A 217 -22.77 -16.39 31.32
CA LYS A 217 -24.13 -16.55 31.85
C LYS A 217 -24.14 -17.50 33.05
N LEU A 218 -23.49 -18.65 32.93
CA LEU A 218 -23.39 -19.63 34.01
C LEU A 218 -22.64 -19.06 35.22
N ASP A 219 -21.53 -18.37 35.00
CA ASP A 219 -20.80 -17.64 36.05
C ASP A 219 -21.72 -16.61 36.72
N SER A 220 -22.48 -15.82 35.96
CA SER A 220 -23.43 -14.87 36.54
C SER A 220 -24.54 -15.54 37.35
N GLU A 221 -25.00 -16.73 36.97
CA GLU A 221 -26.03 -17.49 37.70
C GLU A 221 -25.45 -18.12 38.98
N LEU A 222 -24.26 -18.72 38.90
CA LEU A 222 -23.49 -19.22 40.04
C LEU A 222 -23.17 -18.12 41.06
N ASN A 223 -22.80 -16.93 40.58
CA ASN A 223 -22.49 -15.78 41.43
C ASN A 223 -23.69 -15.29 42.25
N LYS A 224 -24.93 -15.57 41.82
CA LYS A 224 -26.14 -15.25 42.60
C LYS A 224 -26.39 -16.25 43.74
N LEU A 225 -25.81 -17.44 43.68
CA LEU A 225 -26.07 -18.55 44.60
C LEU A 225 -25.12 -18.54 45.82
N GLU A 226 -23.87 -18.08 45.68
CA GLU A 226 -22.92 -17.92 46.81
C GLU A 226 -22.03 -16.65 46.72
N PRO A 227 -22.53 -15.48 47.15
CA PRO A 227 -21.77 -14.22 47.06
C PRO A 227 -20.46 -14.19 47.87
N SER A 228 -20.40 -14.93 48.98
CA SER A 228 -19.25 -14.95 49.91
C SER A 228 -18.05 -15.73 49.35
N LEU A 229 -18.29 -16.86 48.67
CA LEU A 229 -17.25 -17.67 48.04
C LEU A 229 -16.63 -16.95 46.84
N VAL A 230 -17.45 -16.20 46.10
CA VAL A 230 -17.07 -15.38 44.94
C VAL A 230 -16.17 -14.22 45.35
N GLY A 231 -16.50 -13.51 46.43
CA GLY A 231 -15.66 -12.44 46.95
C GLY A 231 -14.26 -12.93 47.29
N LYS A 232 -14.17 -14.10 47.95
CA LYS A 232 -12.89 -14.73 48.29
C LYS A 232 -12.10 -15.14 47.05
N ASN A 233 -12.75 -15.77 46.07
CA ASN A 233 -12.11 -16.20 44.83
C ASN A 233 -11.64 -15.04 43.93
N HIS A 234 -12.40 -13.95 43.85
CA HIS A 234 -11.97 -12.74 43.15
C HIS A 234 -10.78 -12.09 43.85
N LEU A 235 -10.79 -12.07 45.18
CA LEU A 235 -9.67 -11.60 45.98
C LEU A 235 -8.44 -12.45 45.69
N ASP A 236 -8.54 -13.77 45.75
CA ASP A 236 -7.43 -14.69 45.47
C ASP A 236 -6.89 -14.57 44.03
N LYS A 237 -7.77 -14.46 43.03
CA LYS A 237 -7.38 -14.26 41.62
C LYS A 237 -6.65 -12.93 41.43
N ASN A 238 -7.19 -11.85 41.98
CA ASN A 238 -6.56 -10.52 41.89
C ASN A 238 -5.25 -10.49 42.67
N GLN A 239 -5.17 -11.14 43.84
CA GLN A 239 -3.96 -11.31 44.63
C GLN A 239 -2.89 -12.05 43.81
N GLY A 240 -3.26 -13.14 43.12
CA GLY A 240 -2.36 -13.88 42.24
C GLY A 240 -1.81 -13.05 41.08
N ILE A 241 -2.67 -12.28 40.40
CA ILE A 241 -2.26 -11.38 39.30
C ILE A 241 -1.34 -10.26 39.82
N ILE A 242 -1.65 -9.66 40.97
CA ILE A 242 -0.83 -8.61 41.60
C ILE A 242 0.53 -9.17 42.02
N ASN A 243 0.55 -10.34 42.67
CA ASN A 243 1.79 -11.00 43.09
C ASN A 243 2.67 -11.35 41.89
N ALA A 244 2.10 -11.91 40.82
CA ALA A 244 2.85 -12.20 39.60
C ALA A 244 3.48 -10.93 38.98
N ARG A 245 2.77 -9.80 39.00
CA ARG A 245 3.30 -8.51 38.55
C ARG A 245 4.39 -7.97 39.48
N LEU A 246 4.19 -8.03 40.79
CA LEU A 246 5.18 -7.60 41.79
C LEU A 246 6.47 -8.41 41.66
N THR A 247 6.39 -9.74 41.55
CA THR A 247 7.56 -10.60 41.34
C THR A 247 8.28 -10.24 40.05
N LYS A 248 7.54 -10.00 38.96
CA LYS A 248 8.14 -9.57 37.69
C LYS A 248 8.87 -8.22 37.81
N PHE A 249 8.29 -7.25 38.51
CA PHE A 249 8.93 -5.95 38.73
C PHE A 249 10.13 -6.03 39.67
N SER A 250 10.04 -6.81 40.76
CA SER A 250 11.17 -7.06 41.66
C SER A 250 12.34 -7.66 40.89
N ASN A 251 12.10 -8.74 40.13
CA ASN A 251 13.15 -9.37 39.32
C ASN A 251 13.77 -8.38 38.32
N ASN A 252 12.98 -7.51 37.70
CA ASN A 252 13.51 -6.51 36.77
C ASN A 252 14.36 -5.44 37.47
N ILE A 253 13.96 -5.02 38.67
CA ILE A 253 14.72 -4.08 39.50
C ILE A 253 16.03 -4.73 39.92
N ASP A 254 15.99 -5.97 40.42
CA ASP A 254 17.16 -6.74 40.85
C ASP A 254 18.14 -7.00 39.70
N GLU A 255 17.63 -7.32 38.50
CA GLU A 255 18.47 -7.44 37.30
C GLU A 255 19.16 -6.11 36.98
N LYS A 256 18.44 -4.98 37.06
CA LYS A 256 19.00 -3.65 36.76
C LYS A 256 19.97 -3.16 37.83
N THR A 257 19.68 -3.37 39.12
CA THR A 257 20.60 -3.02 40.22
C THR A 257 21.85 -3.87 40.17
N ASN A 258 21.75 -5.18 39.92
CA ASN A 258 22.92 -6.05 39.71
C ASN A 258 23.73 -5.63 38.48
N ALA A 259 23.08 -5.22 37.39
CA ALA A 259 23.77 -4.68 36.21
C ALA A 259 24.49 -3.35 36.50
N LEU A 260 23.94 -2.50 37.37
CA LEU A 260 24.58 -1.27 37.83
C LEU A 260 25.76 -1.55 38.77
N LEU A 261 25.60 -2.47 39.72
CA LEU A 261 26.67 -2.91 40.64
C LEU A 261 27.82 -3.63 39.93
N LYS A 262 27.60 -4.21 38.75
CA LYS A 262 28.67 -4.77 37.90
C LYS A 262 29.43 -3.73 37.09
N LYS A 263 28.90 -2.52 36.95
CA LYS A 263 29.50 -1.42 36.19
C LYS A 263 30.27 -0.43 37.07
N TRP A 264 30.13 -0.55 38.39
CA TRP A 264 30.89 0.18 39.41
C TRP A 264 31.81 -0.81 40.13
#